data_AF-A0A4R4QJF1-F1
#
_entry.id   AF-A0A4R4QJF1-F1
#
_cell.length_a   1.000
_cell.length_b   1.000
_cell.length_c   1.000
_cell.angle_alpha   90.00
_cell.angle_beta   90.00
_cell.angle_gamma   90.00
#
_symmetry.space_group_name_H-M   'P 1'
#
loop_
_entity.id
_entity.type
_entity.pdbx_description
1 polymer ?
#
loop_
_entity_poly.entity_id
_entity_poly.type
_entity_poly.pdbx_seq_one_letter_code
_entity_poly.pdbx_strand_id
1 'polypeptide(L)'
;MALLKGKGAMTGVNLLAKTYNNSATKDGKTRFIDVMVDHRDPRGPEQTNLHLVSAPVKDEDGKSRFNNGAPYSKGQFVEIVDAAGPNSEPIMNKDGQEIGRVYAVKANVMPSTKGGGLVLNSKSLTRSDFKIDDKTMDGQFASMKAARKAAGTSAEQEAGTPVAEAQAAAEHGDVPLFEDAATPARGEELAVG
;
A
#
# COMPACT_ATOMS: atom_id res chain seq x y z
N MET A 1 -0.27 1.24 1.29
CA MET A 1 0.80 0.38 1.83
C MET A 1 1.24 -0.61 0.78
N ALA A 2 2.45 -1.11 0.89
CA ALA A 2 2.97 -2.18 0.05
C ALA A 2 2.18 -3.49 0.22
N LEU A 3 1.88 -4.13 -0.91
CA LEU A 3 1.15 -5.39 -1.00
C LEU A 3 2.13 -6.53 -1.28
N LEU A 4 2.51 -7.26 -0.23
CA LEU A 4 3.40 -8.43 -0.32
C LEU A 4 2.56 -9.68 -0.06
N LYS A 5 1.98 -10.24 -1.12
CA LYS A 5 1.10 -11.42 -1.07
C LYS A 5 1.74 -12.61 -1.77
N GLY A 6 1.56 -13.80 -1.22
CA GLY A 6 2.08 -15.06 -1.77
C GLY A 6 3.24 -15.67 -0.97
N LYS A 7 3.50 -16.95 -1.22
CA LYS A 7 4.57 -17.71 -0.55
C LYS A 7 5.93 -17.10 -0.91
N GLY A 8 6.71 -16.69 0.10
CA GLY A 8 8.02 -16.04 -0.10
C GLY A 8 7.97 -14.56 -0.47
N ALA A 9 6.79 -13.94 -0.55
CA ALA A 9 6.68 -12.51 -0.84
C ALA A 9 7.23 -11.62 0.29
N MET A 10 7.28 -12.16 1.51
CA MET A 10 7.76 -11.47 2.71
C MET A 10 9.23 -11.78 3.05
N THR A 11 9.93 -12.57 2.24
CA THR A 11 11.31 -13.00 2.55
C THR A 11 12.33 -12.37 1.63
N GLY A 12 13.44 -11.88 2.18
CA GLY A 12 14.54 -11.29 1.41
C GLY A 12 14.10 -10.11 0.53
N VAL A 13 13.29 -9.21 1.07
CA VAL A 13 12.82 -8.02 0.39
C VAL A 13 13.91 -6.96 0.45
N ASN A 14 14.23 -6.32 -0.67
CA ASN A 14 15.08 -5.13 -0.69
C ASN A 14 14.27 -3.92 -0.19
N LEU A 15 14.80 -3.27 0.84
CA LEU A 15 14.11 -2.24 1.61
C LEU A 15 14.97 -0.99 1.74
N LEU A 16 14.30 0.15 1.74
CA LEU A 16 14.87 1.46 2.04
C LEU A 16 14.30 1.93 3.38
N ALA A 17 15.16 1.95 4.40
CA ALA A 17 14.82 2.43 5.74
C ALA A 17 15.18 3.91 5.85
N LYS A 18 14.16 4.77 5.77
CA LYS A 18 14.27 6.23 5.87
C LYS A 18 13.99 6.68 7.29
N THR A 19 14.89 7.49 7.86
CA THR A 19 14.71 8.06 9.19
C THR A 19 15.15 9.52 9.22
N TYR A 20 14.44 10.35 9.98
CA TYR A 20 14.79 11.75 10.23
C TYR A 20 15.43 11.91 11.60
N ASN A 21 16.25 12.94 11.78
CA ASN A 21 16.95 13.19 13.05
C ASN A 21 15.99 13.42 14.22
N ASN A 22 14.81 13.97 13.96
CA ASN A 22 13.75 14.21 14.93
C ASN A 22 12.74 13.04 15.10
N SER A 23 13.02 11.88 14.50
CA SER A 23 12.08 10.74 14.52
C SER A 23 12.15 9.88 15.79
N ALA A 24 13.03 10.21 16.73
CA ALA A 24 13.11 9.53 18.03
C ALA A 24 12.09 10.07 19.02
N THR A 25 11.57 9.20 19.90
CA THR A 25 10.76 9.62 21.04
C THR A 25 11.59 10.47 22.01
N LYS A 26 10.93 11.27 22.86
CA LYS A 26 11.61 12.14 23.84
C LYS A 26 12.55 11.36 24.77
N ASP A 27 12.19 10.13 25.09
CA ASP A 27 12.99 9.18 25.89
C ASP A 27 14.11 8.48 25.10
N GLY A 28 14.15 8.64 23.78
CA GLY A 28 15.18 8.09 22.89
C GLY A 28 15.16 6.57 22.71
N LYS A 29 14.22 5.84 23.33
CA LYS A 29 14.18 4.36 23.25
C LYS A 29 13.59 3.87 21.94
N THR A 30 12.70 4.65 21.34
CA THR A 30 12.00 4.31 20.11
C THR A 30 12.30 5.34 19.03
N ARG A 31 12.50 4.87 17.81
CA ARG A 31 12.63 5.69 16.61
C ARG A 31 11.62 5.27 15.57
N PHE A 32 10.93 6.23 14.99
CA PHE A 32 9.98 5.98 13.90
C PHE A 32 10.73 5.97 12.57
N ILE A 33 10.74 4.83 11.90
CA ILE A 33 11.44 4.64 10.63
C ILE A 33 10.40 4.33 9.57
N ASP A 34 10.42 5.10 8.49
CA ASP A 34 9.63 4.85 7.29
C ASP A 34 10.38 3.85 6.42
N VAL A 35 9.85 2.63 6.32
CA VAL A 35 10.46 1.56 5.54
C VAL A 35 9.67 1.36 4.27
N MET A 36 10.35 1.38 3.14
CA MET A 36 9.77 1.19 1.81
C MET A 36 10.37 -0.04 1.13
N VAL A 37 9.62 -0.69 0.28
CA VAL A 37 10.17 -1.62 -0.73
C VAL A 37 10.95 -0.81 -1.74
N ASP A 38 12.17 -1.23 -2.07
CA ASP A 38 12.94 -0.62 -3.17
C ASP A 38 12.18 -0.83 -4.49
N HIS A 39 12.01 0.22 -5.29
CA HIS A 39 11.32 0.16 -6.57
C HIS A 39 11.99 -0.80 -7.56
N ARG A 40 13.28 -1.11 -7.35
CA ARG A 40 14.05 -2.08 -8.14
C ARG A 40 13.84 -3.52 -7.67
N ASP A 41 13.29 -3.73 -6.48
CA ASP A 41 12.83 -5.05 -6.06
C ASP A 41 11.72 -5.50 -7.02
N PRO A 42 11.68 -6.77 -7.47
CA PRO A 42 10.66 -7.24 -8.40
C PRO A 42 9.23 -7.05 -7.87
N ARG A 43 9.06 -6.84 -6.57
CA ARG A 43 7.77 -6.59 -5.93
C ARG A 43 7.35 -5.12 -6.01
N GLY A 44 8.24 -4.19 -6.33
CA GLY A 44 8.01 -2.74 -6.27
C GLY A 44 7.23 -2.11 -7.44
N PRO A 45 7.61 -2.35 -8.72
CA PRO A 45 7.16 -1.53 -9.86
C PRO A 45 5.65 -1.38 -10.06
N GLU A 46 4.87 -2.41 -9.71
CA GLU A 46 3.41 -2.42 -9.89
C GLU A 46 2.66 -1.76 -8.72
N GLN A 47 3.35 -1.38 -7.65
CA GLN A 47 2.72 -0.88 -6.44
C GLN A 47 2.58 0.64 -6.43
N THR A 48 1.35 1.12 -6.22
CA THR A 48 1.03 2.55 -6.07
C THR A 48 1.53 3.17 -4.76
N ASN A 49 1.97 2.32 -3.82
CA ASN A 49 2.50 2.70 -2.52
C ASN A 49 3.53 1.66 -2.05
N LEU A 50 4.78 2.06 -1.93
CA LEU A 50 5.90 1.19 -1.53
C LEU A 50 6.13 1.15 -0.01
N HIS A 51 5.42 1.95 0.78
CA HIS A 51 5.60 2.01 2.23
C HIS A 51 5.06 0.77 2.92
N LEU A 52 5.85 0.16 3.80
CA LEU A 52 5.44 -1.01 4.58
C LEU A 52 4.34 -0.67 5.61
N VAL A 53 4.30 0.57 6.09
CA VAL A 53 3.24 1.09 6.96
C VAL A 53 2.59 2.29 6.28
N SER A 54 1.28 2.43 6.45
CA SER A 54 0.52 3.59 5.96
C SER A 54 -0.76 3.69 6.78
N ALA A 55 -0.69 4.36 7.93
CA ALA A 55 -1.82 4.54 8.83
C ALA A 55 -2.42 5.95 8.68
N PRO A 56 -3.75 6.10 8.55
CA PRO A 56 -4.37 7.42 8.60
C PRO A 56 -4.25 8.01 10.00
N VAL A 57 -3.81 9.26 10.08
CA VAL A 57 -3.67 10.06 11.31
C VAL A 57 -4.38 11.38 11.08
N LYS A 58 -5.20 11.82 12.04
CA LYS A 58 -5.80 13.15 11.99
C LYS A 58 -4.80 14.17 12.52
N ASP A 59 -4.58 15.21 11.73
CA ASP A 59 -3.84 16.39 12.17
C ASP A 59 -4.67 17.23 13.16
N GLU A 60 -4.05 18.23 13.80
CA GLU A 60 -4.73 19.17 14.69
C GLU A 60 -5.83 19.95 13.95
N ASP A 61 -5.65 20.19 12.65
CA ASP A 61 -6.64 20.76 11.74
C ASP A 61 -7.75 19.78 11.29
N GLY A 62 -7.77 18.55 11.81
CA GLY A 62 -8.73 17.51 11.42
C GLY A 62 -8.50 16.89 10.04
N LYS A 63 -7.47 17.33 9.31
CA LYS A 63 -7.08 16.75 8.01
C LYS A 63 -6.46 15.37 8.20
N SER A 64 -6.96 14.38 7.47
CA SER A 64 -6.33 13.04 7.43
C SER A 64 -5.00 13.10 6.69
N ARG A 65 -3.91 12.84 7.40
CA ARG A 65 -2.58 12.58 6.84
C ARG A 65 -2.25 11.10 6.97
N PHE A 66 -1.28 10.61 6.21
CA PHE A 66 -0.77 9.25 6.36
C PHE A 66 0.55 9.26 7.11
N ASN A 67 0.65 8.43 8.15
CA ASN A 67 1.89 8.13 8.84
C ASN A 67 2.44 6.80 8.33
N ASN A 68 3.65 6.84 7.77
CA ASN A 68 4.34 5.67 7.23
C ASN A 68 5.44 5.15 8.18
N GLY A 69 5.66 5.81 9.31
CA GLY A 69 6.67 5.44 10.29
C GLY A 69 6.23 4.26 11.16
N ALA A 70 7.08 3.24 11.25
CA ALA A 70 6.96 2.16 12.21
C ALA A 70 7.93 2.37 13.39
N PRO A 71 7.53 2.03 14.63
CA PRO A 71 8.41 2.15 15.79
C PRO A 71 9.45 1.03 15.82
N TYR A 72 10.72 1.40 15.89
CA TYR A 72 11.85 0.50 16.13
C TYR A 72 12.57 0.88 17.41
N SER A 73 13.05 -0.11 18.16
CA SER A 73 13.90 0.15 19.32
C SER A 73 15.27 0.68 18.88
N LYS A 74 16.01 1.31 19.80
CA LYS A 74 17.40 1.71 19.55
C LYS A 74 18.27 0.55 19.06
N GLY A 75 18.11 -0.64 19.63
CA GLY A 75 18.86 -1.83 19.21
C GLY A 75 18.54 -2.25 17.76
N GLN A 76 17.25 -2.28 17.40
CA GLN A 76 16.83 -2.58 16.03
C GLN A 76 17.35 -1.54 15.05
N PHE A 77 17.39 -0.26 15.43
CA PHE A 77 17.97 0.77 14.58
C PHE A 77 19.46 0.56 14.33
N VAL A 78 20.23 0.21 15.37
CA VAL A 78 21.66 -0.11 15.22
C VAL A 78 21.87 -1.29 14.27
N GLU A 79 21.06 -2.35 14.39
CA GLU A 79 21.12 -3.50 13.48
C GLU A 79 20.86 -3.09 12.01
N ILE A 80 19.93 -2.17 11.76
CA ILE A 80 19.65 -1.65 10.40
C ILE A 80 20.86 -0.88 9.85
N VAL A 81 21.46 -0.01 10.66
CA VAL A 81 22.63 0.79 10.26
C VAL A 81 23.81 -0.13 9.95
N ASP A 82 24.06 -1.11 10.82
CA ASP A 82 25.15 -2.07 10.65
C ASP A 82 24.98 -2.93 9.40
N ALA A 83 23.76 -3.43 9.16
CA ALA A 83 23.44 -4.22 7.97
C ALA A 83 23.55 -3.44 6.65
N ALA A 84 23.20 -2.14 6.66
CA ALA A 84 23.39 -1.28 5.49
C ALA A 84 24.87 -0.98 5.25
N GLY A 85 25.65 -0.81 6.32
CA GLY A 85 27.04 -0.40 6.28
C GLY A 85 27.20 0.91 5.49
N PRO A 86 28.09 0.97 4.47
CA PRO A 86 28.26 2.18 3.66
C PRO A 86 27.13 2.42 2.66
N ASN A 87 26.14 1.53 2.56
CA ASN A 87 24.99 1.68 1.64
C ASN A 87 23.91 2.59 2.25
N SER A 88 24.29 3.84 2.52
CA SER A 88 23.46 4.85 3.15
C SER A 88 23.59 6.19 2.44
N GLU A 89 22.49 6.95 2.33
CA GLU A 89 22.48 8.26 1.68
C GLU A 89 21.86 9.31 2.62
N PRO A 90 22.50 10.47 2.85
CA PRO A 90 21.95 11.55 3.66
C PRO A 90 20.73 12.19 2.99
N ILE A 91 19.79 12.64 3.82
CA ILE A 91 18.63 13.43 3.39
C ILE A 91 18.93 14.87 3.75
N MET A 92 19.12 15.71 2.72
CA MET A 92 19.41 17.12 2.90
C MET A 92 18.11 17.96 2.86
N ASN A 93 18.05 19.03 3.65
CA ASN A 93 17.05 20.07 3.47
C ASN A 93 17.46 21.05 2.36
N LYS A 94 16.62 22.05 2.10
CA LYS A 94 16.89 23.10 1.10
C LYS A 94 18.13 23.94 1.43
N ASP A 95 18.50 24.01 2.70
CA ASP A 95 19.65 24.74 3.21
C ASP A 95 20.95 23.89 3.19
N GLY A 96 20.90 22.67 2.65
CA GLY A 96 22.04 21.74 2.56
C GLY A 96 22.41 21.03 3.86
N GLN A 97 21.54 21.09 4.88
CA GLN A 97 21.74 20.43 6.18
C GLN A 97 21.17 19.01 6.16
N GLU A 98 21.90 18.05 6.72
CA GLU A 98 21.42 16.67 6.90
C GLU A 98 20.29 16.63 7.93
N ILE A 99 19.06 16.37 7.47
CA ILE A 99 17.86 16.25 8.30
C ILE A 99 17.49 14.79 8.57
N GLY A 100 18.16 13.84 7.93
CA GLY A 100 17.92 12.42 8.07
C GLY A 100 18.83 11.59 7.19
N ARG A 101 18.57 10.29 7.12
CA ARG A 101 19.34 9.35 6.31
C ARG A 101 18.49 8.19 5.82
N VAL A 102 18.81 7.67 4.65
CA VAL A 102 18.25 6.46 4.07
C VAL A 102 19.28 5.35 4.17
N TYR A 103 18.85 4.16 4.59
CA TYR A 103 19.68 2.97 4.67
C TYR A 103 19.09 1.87 3.78
N ALA A 104 19.91 1.29 2.91
CA ALA A 104 19.48 0.21 2.04
C ALA A 104 19.86 -1.15 2.60
N VAL A 105 18.84 -1.92 2.96
CA VAL A 105 18.95 -3.23 3.61
C VAL A 105 18.08 -4.25 2.89
N LYS A 106 18.39 -5.53 3.10
CA LYS A 106 17.56 -6.64 2.68
C LYS A 106 17.15 -7.43 3.90
N ALA A 107 15.85 -7.64 4.06
CA ALA A 107 15.31 -8.33 5.22
C ALA A 107 14.02 -9.07 4.89
N ASN A 108 13.64 -10.00 5.75
CA ASN A 108 12.27 -10.46 5.81
C ASN A 108 11.40 -9.35 6.39
N VAL A 109 10.15 -9.29 5.96
CA VAL A 109 9.12 -8.43 6.55
C VAL A 109 8.11 -9.28 7.30
N MET A 110 7.47 -8.70 8.30
CA MET A 110 6.46 -9.37 9.11
C MET A 110 5.32 -8.42 9.45
N PRO A 111 4.12 -8.92 9.73
CA PRO A 111 3.04 -8.09 10.25
C PRO A 111 3.47 -7.33 11.52
N SER A 112 3.12 -6.05 11.58
CA SER A 112 3.31 -5.23 12.77
C SER A 112 2.45 -5.75 13.92
N THR A 113 3.05 -5.95 15.10
CA THR A 113 2.32 -6.32 16.32
C THR A 113 1.43 -5.19 16.84
N LYS A 114 1.70 -3.94 16.43
CA LYS A 114 0.90 -2.76 16.79
C LYS A 114 -0.20 -2.45 15.76
N GLY A 115 -0.44 -3.35 14.81
CA GLY A 115 -1.37 -3.15 13.70
C GLY A 115 -0.85 -2.16 12.66
N GLY A 116 -1.59 -2.02 11.56
CA GLY A 116 -1.38 -0.94 10.59
C GLY A 116 -0.26 -1.16 9.55
N GLY A 117 0.27 -2.37 9.41
CA GLY A 117 1.10 -2.74 8.25
C GLY A 117 2.16 -3.79 8.49
N LEU A 118 3.22 -3.72 7.68
CA LEU A 118 4.40 -4.57 7.74
C LEU A 118 5.56 -3.83 8.39
N VAL A 119 6.43 -4.58 9.07
CA VAL A 119 7.69 -4.08 9.64
C VAL A 119 8.83 -4.97 9.17
N LEU A 120 10.04 -4.41 9.13
CA LEU A 120 11.20 -5.24 8.85
C LEU A 120 11.51 -6.15 10.05
N ASN A 121 11.97 -7.36 9.76
CA ASN A 121 12.49 -8.27 10.77
C ASN A 121 14.00 -8.07 10.91
N SER A 122 14.40 -7.42 12.00
CA SER A 122 15.80 -7.07 12.23
C SER A 122 16.73 -8.28 12.38
N LYS A 123 16.19 -9.47 12.73
CA LYS A 123 16.96 -10.72 12.81
C LYS A 123 17.37 -11.31 11.46
N SER A 124 16.81 -10.80 10.37
CA SER A 124 17.08 -11.28 8.99
C SER A 124 17.77 -10.22 8.13
N LEU A 125 18.32 -9.20 8.79
CA LEU A 125 18.97 -8.08 8.13
C LEU A 125 20.26 -8.52 7.43
N THR A 126 20.34 -8.12 6.18
CA THR A 126 21.51 -8.26 5.31
C THR A 126 21.64 -6.97 4.51
N ARG A 127 22.77 -6.81 3.84
CA ARG A 127 22.98 -5.68 2.92
C ARG A 127 22.02 -5.79 1.74
N SER A 128 21.46 -4.66 1.29
CA SER A 128 20.67 -4.65 0.06
C SER A 128 21.50 -5.08 -1.15
N ASP A 129 20.85 -5.75 -2.09
CA ASP A 129 21.42 -6.10 -3.40
C ASP A 129 21.69 -4.85 -4.26
N PHE A 130 21.01 -3.74 -3.96
CA PHE A 130 21.09 -2.51 -4.72
C PHE A 130 21.86 -1.42 -3.97
N LYS A 131 22.75 -0.73 -4.68
CA LYS A 131 23.39 0.48 -4.16
C LYS A 131 22.41 1.65 -4.21
N ILE A 132 22.49 2.53 -3.22
CA ILE A 132 21.73 3.78 -3.21
C ILE A 132 22.62 4.98 -3.46
N ASP A 133 21.97 6.01 -3.98
CA ASP A 133 22.53 7.30 -4.39
C ASP A 133 21.47 8.40 -4.19
N ASP A 134 21.85 9.63 -4.53
CA ASP A 134 21.02 10.83 -4.50
C ASP A 134 19.70 10.69 -5.28
N LYS A 135 19.70 9.89 -6.36
CA LYS A 135 18.55 9.68 -7.25
C LYS A 135 17.63 8.54 -6.81
N THR A 136 18.04 7.76 -5.82
CA THR A 136 17.28 6.57 -5.39
C THR A 136 15.88 6.96 -4.92
N MET A 137 15.74 8.05 -4.15
CA MET A 137 14.44 8.53 -3.71
C MET A 137 13.57 9.05 -4.87
N ASP A 138 14.17 9.74 -5.85
CA ASP A 138 13.44 10.16 -7.04
C ASP A 138 12.91 8.96 -7.84
N GLY A 139 13.69 7.89 -7.93
CA GLY A 139 13.27 6.60 -8.49
C GLY A 139 12.06 6.00 -7.77
N GLN A 140 12.05 6.02 -6.43
CA GLN A 140 10.89 5.60 -5.63
C GLN A 140 9.63 6.38 -6.01
N PHE A 141 9.74 7.71 -6.08
CA PHE A 141 8.61 8.58 -6.42
C PHE A 141 8.13 8.39 -7.85
N ALA A 142 9.06 8.27 -8.80
CA ALA A 142 8.75 8.02 -10.21
C ALA A 142 8.02 6.69 -10.39
N SER A 143 8.49 5.62 -9.73
CA SER A 143 7.84 4.30 -9.78
C SER A 143 6.42 4.35 -9.22
N MET A 144 6.22 4.95 -8.05
CA MET A 144 4.87 5.08 -7.46
C MET A 144 3.94 5.93 -8.33
N LYS A 145 4.47 7.00 -8.96
CA LYS A 145 3.69 7.85 -9.88
C LYS A 145 3.30 7.09 -11.14
N ALA A 146 4.22 6.30 -11.71
CA ALA A 146 3.95 5.46 -12.87
C ALA A 146 2.89 4.40 -12.56
N ALA A 147 3.01 3.69 -11.44
CA ALA A 147 2.02 2.71 -10.99
C ALA A 147 0.63 3.34 -10.77
N ARG A 148 0.56 4.55 -10.18
CA ARG A 148 -0.70 5.28 -10.02
C ARG A 148 -1.32 5.68 -11.35
N LYS A 149 -0.51 6.13 -12.31
CA LYS A 149 -0.98 6.48 -13.64
C LYS A 149 -1.55 5.24 -14.34
N ALA A 150 -0.82 4.12 -14.31
CA ALA A 150 -1.28 2.86 -14.89
C ALA A 150 -2.61 2.39 -14.26
N ALA A 151 -2.72 2.43 -12.92
CA ALA A 151 -3.96 2.09 -12.23
C ALA A 151 -5.14 3.02 -12.59
N GLY A 152 -4.88 4.31 -12.75
CA GLY A 152 -5.90 5.28 -13.20
C GLY A 152 -6.35 5.03 -14.64
N THR A 153 -5.41 4.74 -15.56
CA THR A 153 -5.74 4.39 -16.95
C THR A 153 -6.54 3.08 -17.02
N SER A 154 -6.19 2.07 -16.22
CA SER A 154 -6.98 0.83 -16.12
C SER A 154 -8.39 1.05 -15.57
N ALA A 155 -8.56 1.92 -14.57
CA ALA A 155 -9.89 2.27 -14.05
C ALA A 155 -10.76 3.01 -15.08
N GLU A 156 -10.17 3.88 -15.90
CA GLU A 156 -10.86 4.55 -17.02
C GLU A 156 -11.14 3.60 -18.20
N GLN A 157 -10.32 2.58 -18.43
CA GLN A 157 -10.57 1.55 -19.46
C GLN A 157 -11.65 0.54 -19.03
N GLU A 158 -11.73 0.17 -17.75
CA GLU A 158 -12.81 -0.67 -17.21
C GLU A 158 -14.15 0.08 -17.14
N ALA A 159 -14.14 1.40 -16.91
CA ALA A 159 -15.34 2.23 -17.00
C ALA A 159 -15.83 2.47 -18.46
N GLY A 160 -15.03 2.06 -19.45
CA GLY A 160 -15.29 2.23 -20.89
C GLY A 160 -15.71 0.96 -21.63
N THR A 161 -16.07 -0.13 -20.93
CA THR A 161 -16.63 -1.32 -21.58
C THR A 161 -18.17 -1.20 -21.59
N PRO A 162 -18.82 -0.69 -22.65
CA PRO A 162 -20.26 -0.82 -22.77
C PRO A 162 -20.59 -2.31 -22.88
N VAL A 163 -21.58 -2.71 -22.08
CA VAL A 163 -22.28 -3.99 -22.10
C VAL A 163 -22.83 -4.23 -23.52
N ALA A 164 -22.04 -4.88 -24.37
CA ALA A 164 -22.43 -5.26 -25.72
C ALA A 164 -22.63 -6.78 -25.80
N GLU A 165 -23.41 -7.34 -24.87
CA GLU A 165 -23.86 -8.74 -24.92
C GLU A 165 -25.20 -8.86 -24.17
N ALA A 166 -26.23 -8.17 -24.67
CA ALA A 166 -27.61 -8.37 -24.21
C ALA A 166 -28.68 -8.15 -25.30
N GLN A 167 -28.31 -8.06 -26.58
CA GLN A 167 -29.25 -7.89 -27.69
C GLN A 167 -28.96 -8.91 -28.79
N ALA A 168 -29.19 -10.19 -28.50
CA ALA A 168 -29.23 -11.24 -29.53
C ALA A 168 -30.18 -12.41 -29.14
N ALA A 169 -31.23 -12.14 -28.35
CA ALA A 169 -32.21 -13.15 -27.95
C ALA A 169 -33.67 -12.69 -28.11
N ALA A 170 -33.92 -11.71 -28.97
CA ALA A 170 -35.26 -11.15 -29.19
C ALA A 170 -35.69 -11.23 -30.67
N GLU A 171 -35.47 -12.37 -31.33
CA GLU A 171 -36.20 -12.72 -32.55
C GLU A 171 -36.36 -14.24 -32.63
N HIS A 172 -37.47 -14.76 -32.09
CA HIS A 172 -38.31 -15.78 -32.72
C HIS A 172 -39.43 -16.25 -31.79
N GLY A 173 -40.69 -16.15 -32.25
CA GLY A 173 -41.74 -17.09 -31.85
C GLY A 173 -43.07 -16.50 -31.38
N ASP A 174 -43.99 -16.33 -32.33
CA ASP A 174 -45.43 -16.60 -32.26
C ASP A 174 -46.36 -15.92 -31.23
N VAL A 175 -47.21 -15.03 -31.76
CA VAL A 175 -48.62 -14.75 -31.36
C VAL A 175 -49.53 -15.93 -31.78
N PRO A 176 -50.82 -16.10 -31.33
CA PRO A 176 -51.75 -15.09 -30.78
C PRO A 176 -52.75 -15.58 -29.69
N LEU A 177 -53.66 -14.64 -29.32
CA LEU A 177 -55.07 -14.87 -28.94
C LEU A 177 -55.36 -15.27 -27.47
N PHE A 178 -55.99 -14.37 -26.71
CA PHE A 178 -57.40 -14.50 -26.28
C PHE A 178 -57.82 -13.28 -25.44
N GLU A 179 -59.07 -12.88 -25.67
CA GLU A 179 -59.82 -11.82 -25.00
C GLU A 179 -60.20 -12.17 -23.55
N ASP A 180 -60.57 -11.11 -22.82
CA ASP A 180 -61.63 -11.03 -21.81
C ASP A 180 -61.35 -11.30 -20.30
N ALA A 181 -62.16 -10.58 -19.52
CA ALA A 181 -62.56 -10.76 -18.12
C ALA A 181 -61.65 -10.28 -16.96
N ALA A 182 -61.94 -9.04 -16.55
CA ALA A 182 -62.52 -8.69 -15.23
C ALA A 182 -62.14 -9.49 -13.96
N THR A 183 -61.74 -8.70 -12.94
CA THR A 183 -61.62 -8.97 -11.49
C THR A 183 -62.72 -9.88 -10.91
N PRO A 184 -62.47 -10.62 -9.80
CA PRO A 184 -62.74 -10.01 -8.49
C PRO A 184 -61.80 -10.41 -7.33
N ALA A 185 -61.96 -9.61 -6.27
CA ALA A 185 -61.43 -9.65 -4.91
C ALA A 185 -61.39 -11.02 -4.20
N ARG A 186 -60.49 -11.12 -3.21
CA ARG A 186 -60.63 -12.06 -2.09
C ARG A 186 -60.12 -11.42 -0.79
N GLY A 187 -61.06 -10.94 0.01
CA GLY A 187 -60.93 -10.67 1.44
C GLY A 187 -62.01 -11.49 2.17
N GLU A 188 -61.79 -11.75 3.47
CA GLU A 188 -62.50 -12.71 4.35
C GLU A 188 -62.14 -14.19 4.08
N GLU A 189 -61.82 -15.03 5.06
CA GLU A 189 -62.18 -15.08 6.48
C GLU A 189 -61.23 -16.08 7.18
N LEU A 190 -60.83 -15.82 8.43
CA LEU A 190 -60.30 -16.75 9.46
C LEU A 190 -60.09 -15.87 10.71
N ALA A 191 -60.59 -16.13 11.92
CA ALA A 191 -61.31 -17.24 12.51
C ALA A 191 -61.96 -16.76 13.82
N VAL A 192 -63.19 -17.23 14.08
CA VAL A 192 -63.64 -17.96 15.27
C VAL A 192 -62.88 -17.70 16.59
N GLY A 193 -63.64 -17.17 17.56
CA GLY A 193 -63.37 -17.15 19.00
C GLY A 193 -64.63 -16.72 19.73
#